data_AF-A0A496BGI1-F1
#
_entry.id   AF-A0A496BGI1-F1
#
_cell.length_a   1.000
_cell.length_b   1.000
_cell.length_c   1.000
_cell.angle_alpha   90.00
_cell.angle_beta   90.00
_cell.angle_gamma   90.00
#
_symmetry.space_group_name_H-M   'P 1'
#
loop_
_entity.id
_entity.type
_entity.pdbx_description
1 polymer ?
#
loop_
_entity_poly.entity_id
_entity_poly.type
_entity_poly.pdbx_seq_one_letter_code
_entity_poly.pdbx_strand_id
1 'polypeptide(L)'
;MSSLAVSIDALADADVSDDSLLAAIQAHSRLPERKQQRYLQLRRKCDAEMLSPRELTEYKELVRQLEVLNVKRIETLSILAQRRGKTVREVVAEFGLGAEHDAR
;
A
#
# COMPACT_ATOMS: atom_id res chain seq x y z
N MET A 1 9.82 -8.84 14.47
CA MET A 1 10.20 -7.66 13.66
C MET A 1 9.00 -6.73 13.67
N SER A 2 9.08 -5.69 14.50
CA SER A 2 7.96 -4.83 14.92
C SER A 2 7.25 -4.18 13.73
N SER A 3 5.96 -4.43 13.62
CA SER A 3 5.06 -3.61 12.80
C SER A 3 4.84 -2.30 13.54
N LEU A 4 5.64 -1.28 13.24
CA LEU A 4 5.29 0.09 13.59
C LEU A 4 4.10 0.48 12.73
N ALA A 5 2.90 0.32 13.26
CA ALA A 5 1.75 1.08 12.79
C ALA A 5 1.98 2.53 13.21
N VAL A 6 2.88 3.23 12.52
CA VAL A 6 3.08 4.67 12.71
C VAL A 6 1.81 5.35 12.23
N SER A 7 1.16 6.11 13.12
CA SER A 7 0.01 6.92 12.76
C SER A 7 0.43 7.98 11.73
N ILE A 8 -0.44 8.30 10.77
CA ILE A 8 -0.18 9.31 9.73
C ILE A 8 0.17 10.66 10.36
N ASP A 9 -0.49 11.02 11.47
CA ASP A 9 -0.19 12.26 12.21
C ASP A 9 1.26 12.31 12.71
N ALA A 10 1.82 11.17 13.10
CA ALA A 10 3.22 11.08 13.52
C ALA A 10 4.18 11.15 12.32
N LEU A 11 3.75 10.72 11.12
CA LEU A 11 4.53 10.87 9.88
C LEU A 11 4.51 12.29 9.33
N ALA A 12 3.51 13.09 9.68
CA ALA A 12 3.40 14.48 9.26
C ALA A 12 4.40 15.41 9.99
N ASP A 13 4.92 14.99 11.14
CA ASP A 13 5.87 15.75 11.95
C ASP A 13 7.16 16.09 11.19
N ALA A 14 7.56 17.35 11.20
CA ALA A 14 8.66 17.89 10.40
C ALA A 14 10.01 17.18 10.65
N ASP A 15 10.18 16.58 11.83
CA ASP A 15 11.39 15.84 12.21
C ASP A 15 11.49 14.43 11.58
N VAL A 16 10.39 13.93 10.99
CA VAL A 16 10.40 12.65 10.26
C VAL A 16 11.19 12.82 8.97
N SER A 17 12.17 11.97 8.70
CA SER A 17 12.95 12.03 7.47
C SER A 17 12.15 11.55 6.26
N ASP A 18 12.51 12.03 5.07
CA ASP A 18 11.92 11.55 3.82
C ASP A 18 12.16 10.05 3.59
N ASP A 19 13.30 9.52 4.04
CA ASP A 19 13.57 8.07 4.00
C ASP A 19 12.56 7.28 4.83
N SER A 20 12.13 7.84 5.98
CA SER A 20 11.09 7.21 6.82
C SER A 20 9.73 7.25 6.11
N LEU A 21 9.42 8.35 5.43
CA LEU A 21 8.21 8.46 4.60
C LEU A 21 8.23 7.46 3.44
N LEU A 22 9.36 7.30 2.76
CA LEU A 22 9.54 6.31 1.69
C LEU A 22 9.38 4.87 2.20
N ALA A 23 9.96 4.55 3.35
CA ALA A 23 9.78 3.25 3.99
C ALA A 23 8.30 2.98 4.34
N ALA A 24 7.59 4.00 4.85
CA ALA A 24 6.16 3.89 5.15
C ALA A 24 5.32 3.71 3.87
N ILE A 25 5.62 4.43 2.78
CA ILE A 25 4.97 4.26 1.47
C ILE A 25 5.14 2.82 0.97
N GLN A 26 6.35 2.27 1.06
CA GLN A 26 6.62 0.88 0.67
C GLN A 26 5.88 -0.12 1.57
N ALA A 27 5.87 0.11 2.89
CA ALA A 27 5.15 -0.74 3.83
C ALA A 27 3.63 -0.76 3.58
N HIS A 28 3.07 0.38 3.16
CA HIS A 28 1.65 0.52 2.82
C HIS A 28 1.29 0.10 1.38
N SER A 29 2.26 -0.38 0.58
CA SER A 29 2.00 -0.79 -0.81
C SER A 29 1.47 -2.22 -0.95
N ARG A 30 1.58 -3.04 0.11
CA ARG A 30 1.20 -4.45 0.08
C ARG A 30 0.73 -4.96 1.43
N LEU A 31 -0.04 -6.04 1.43
CA LEU A 31 -0.38 -6.76 2.65
C LEU A 31 0.85 -7.43 3.25
N PRO A 32 0.81 -7.83 4.55
CA PRO A 32 1.79 -8.73 5.12
C PRO A 32 1.94 -10.01 4.28
N GLU A 33 3.16 -10.51 4.14
CA GLU A 33 3.56 -11.57 3.18
C GLU A 33 2.53 -12.71 3.03
N ARG A 34 2.09 -13.32 4.13
CA ARG A 34 1.12 -14.43 4.09
C ARG A 34 -0.23 -14.02 3.49
N LYS A 35 -0.72 -12.83 3.87
CA LYS A 35 -1.97 -12.27 3.34
C LYS A 35 -1.82 -11.83 1.89
N GLN A 36 -0.66 -11.29 1.51
CA GLN A 36 -0.33 -10.93 0.13
C GLN A 36 -0.34 -12.17 -0.77
N GLN A 37 0.34 -13.24 -0.36
CA GLN A 37 0.35 -14.51 -1.09
C GLN A 37 -1.07 -15.08 -1.24
N ARG A 38 -1.86 -15.04 -0.16
CA ARG A 38 -3.26 -15.49 -0.19
C ARG A 38 -4.11 -14.66 -1.13
N TYR A 39 -3.96 -13.33 -1.10
CA TYR A 39 -4.62 -12.42 -2.02
C TYR A 39 -4.30 -12.76 -3.47
N LEU A 40 -3.02 -12.96 -3.82
CA LEU A 40 -2.61 -13.31 -5.18
C LEU A 40 -3.19 -14.66 -5.65
N GLN A 41 -3.26 -15.65 -4.76
CA GLN A 41 -3.91 -16.94 -5.08
C GLN A 41 -5.40 -16.77 -5.36
N LEU A 42 -6.10 -16.02 -4.52
CA LEU A 42 -7.54 -15.78 -4.68
C LEU A 42 -7.85 -14.89 -5.88
N ARG A 43 -7.01 -13.90 -6.18
CA ARG A 43 -7.09 -13.08 -7.39
C ARG A 43 -7.05 -13.97 -8.65
N ARG A 44 -6.05 -14.86 -8.77
CA ARG A 44 -5.96 -15.80 -9.89
C ARG A 44 -7.17 -16.71 -10.02
N LYS A 45 -7.72 -17.17 -8.90
CA LYS A 45 -8.97 -17.95 -8.91
C LYS A 45 -10.17 -17.11 -9.31
N CYS A 46 -10.22 -15.83 -8.91
CA CYS A 46 -11.25 -14.89 -9.30
C CYS A 46 -11.25 -14.68 -10.81
N ASP A 47 -10.06 -14.43 -11.38
CA ASP A 47 -9.86 -14.23 -12.82
C ASP A 47 -10.25 -15.48 -13.63
N ALA A 48 -10.10 -16.66 -13.04
CA ALA A 48 -10.54 -17.93 -13.61
C ALA A 48 -12.00 -18.30 -13.30
N GLU A 49 -12.75 -17.44 -12.59
CA GLU A 49 -14.14 -17.68 -12.15
C GLU A 49 -14.31 -18.94 -11.26
N MET A 50 -13.24 -19.36 -10.56
CA MET A 50 -13.19 -20.59 -9.75
C MET A 50 -13.33 -20.36 -8.23
N LEU A 51 -13.73 -19.16 -7.79
CA LEU A 51 -13.88 -18.88 -6.36
C LEU A 51 -15.10 -19.58 -5.78
N SER A 52 -14.89 -20.36 -4.72
CA SER A 52 -16.01 -20.77 -3.87
C SER A 52 -16.60 -19.57 -3.10
N PRO A 53 -17.86 -19.66 -2.61
CA PRO A 53 -18.46 -18.57 -1.83
C PRO A 53 -17.64 -18.17 -0.60
N ARG A 54 -16.99 -19.13 0.06
CA ARG A 54 -16.11 -18.86 1.21
C ARG A 54 -14.86 -18.09 0.79
N GLU A 55 -14.23 -18.51 -0.30
CA GLU A 55 -13.05 -17.84 -0.85
C GLU A 55 -13.36 -16.45 -1.38
N LEU A 56 -14.56 -16.24 -1.93
CA LEU A 56 -15.02 -14.90 -2.35
C LEU A 56 -15.11 -13.94 -1.16
N THR A 57 -15.65 -14.38 -0.03
CA THR A 57 -15.70 -13.58 1.19
C THR A 57 -14.30 -13.24 1.69
N GLU A 58 -13.38 -14.22 1.71
CA GLU A 58 -11.99 -14.00 2.09
C GLU A 58 -11.28 -13.02 1.14
N TYR A 59 -11.51 -13.16 -0.17
CA TYR A 59 -10.95 -12.27 -1.18
C TYR A 59 -11.41 -10.82 -0.98
N LYS A 60 -12.71 -10.60 -0.77
CA LYS A 60 -13.27 -9.27 -0.50
C LYS A 60 -12.67 -8.63 0.75
N GLU A 61 -12.45 -9.41 1.80
CA GLU A 61 -11.83 -8.92 3.03
C GLU A 61 -10.36 -8.52 2.82
N LEU A 62 -9.60 -9.29 2.03
CA LEU A 62 -8.23 -8.93 1.67
C LEU A 62 -8.16 -7.67 0.80
N VAL A 63 -9.10 -7.52 -0.16
CA VAL A 63 -9.23 -6.29 -0.97
C VAL A 63 -9.52 -5.08 -0.09
N ARG A 64 -10.45 -5.20 0.86
CA ARG A 64 -10.74 -4.12 1.82
C ARG A 64 -9.51 -3.71 2.63
N GLN A 65 -8.70 -4.69 3.06
CA GLN A 65 -7.46 -4.40 3.78
C GLN A 65 -6.43 -3.69 2.89
N LEU A 66 -6.32 -4.07 1.61
CA LEU A 66 -5.49 -3.37 0.63
C LEU A 66 -5.94 -1.93 0.41
N GLU A 67 -7.25 -1.68 0.32
CA GLU A 67 -7.80 -0.32 0.16
C GLU A 67 -7.40 0.58 1.33
N VAL A 68 -7.48 0.08 2.57
CA VAL A 68 -7.04 0.82 3.76
C VAL A 68 -5.55 1.15 3.69
N LEU A 69 -4.71 0.21 3.25
CA LEU A 69 -3.28 0.45 3.08
C LEU A 69 -3.01 1.46 1.95
N ASN A 70 -3.77 1.39 0.85
CA ASN A 70 -3.63 2.33 -0.26
C ASN A 70 -4.00 3.77 0.14
N VAL A 71 -5.02 3.96 0.97
CA VAL A 71 -5.35 5.28 1.54
C VAL A 71 -4.15 5.83 2.32
N LYS A 72 -3.60 5.04 3.25
CA LYS A 72 -2.41 5.42 4.03
C LYS A 72 -1.20 5.75 3.15
N ARG A 73 -1.01 4.97 2.07
CA ARG A 73 0.04 5.19 1.09
C ARG A 73 -0.13 6.54 0.38
N ILE A 74 -1.34 6.86 -0.07
CA ILE A 74 -1.66 8.14 -0.74
C ILE A 74 -1.48 9.32 0.20
N GLU A 75 -1.90 9.19 1.46
CA GLU A 75 -1.70 10.22 2.48
C GLU A 75 -0.22 10.47 2.75
N THR A 76 0.58 9.40 2.90
CA THR A 76 2.04 9.52 3.09
C THR A 76 2.73 10.12 1.87
N LEU A 77 2.32 9.73 0.65
CA LEU A 77 2.78 10.34 -0.59
C LEU A 77 2.44 11.83 -0.66
N SER A 78 1.26 12.22 -0.18
CA SER A 78 0.83 13.63 -0.16
C SER A 78 1.68 14.46 0.81
N ILE A 79 2.03 13.90 1.97
CA ILE A 79 2.96 14.55 2.92
C ILE A 79 4.32 14.78 2.27
N LEU A 80 4.90 13.74 1.65
CA LEU A 80 6.20 13.86 0.98
C LEU A 80 6.17 14.87 -0.17
N ALA A 81 5.10 14.84 -0.97
CA ALA A 81 4.88 15.78 -2.06
C ALA A 81 4.82 17.23 -1.56
N GLN A 82 4.06 17.49 -0.49
CA GLN A 82 3.99 18.82 0.13
C GLN A 82 5.36 19.29 0.64
N ARG A 83 6.12 18.45 1.34
CA ARG A 83 7.46 18.79 1.84
C ARG A 83 8.45 19.13 0.74
N ARG A 84 8.34 18.45 -0.40
CA ARG A 84 9.19 18.64 -1.56
C ARG A 84 8.70 19.76 -2.50
N GLY A 85 7.54 20.36 -2.23
CA GLY A 85 6.91 21.33 -3.14
C GLY A 85 6.57 20.73 -4.51
N LYS A 86 6.24 19.44 -4.54
CA LYS A 86 5.94 18.66 -5.77
C LYS A 86 4.52 18.11 -5.72
N THR A 87 4.04 17.64 -6.86
CA THR A 87 2.82 16.83 -6.94
C THR A 87 3.11 15.38 -6.55
N VAL A 88 2.07 14.65 -6.10
CA VAL A 88 2.17 13.21 -5.84
C VAL A 88 2.67 12.45 -7.07
N ARG A 89 2.24 12.86 -8.28
CA ARG A 89 2.68 12.23 -9.53
C ARG A 89 4.19 12.37 -9.75
N GLU A 90 4.74 13.56 -9.50
CA GLU A 90 6.17 13.81 -9.65
C GLU A 90 6.98 13.01 -8.63
N VAL A 91 6.55 12.95 -7.38
CA VAL A 91 7.18 12.12 -6.34
C VAL A 91 7.14 10.64 -6.72
N VAL A 92 6.00 10.13 -7.18
CA VAL A 92 5.89 8.73 -7.61
C VAL A 92 6.86 8.42 -8.76
N ALA A 93 6.99 9.33 -9.73
CA ALA A 93 7.92 9.16 -10.85
C ALA A 93 9.39 9.24 -10.41
N GLU A 94 9.75 10.20 -9.56
CA GLU A 94 11.10 10.43 -9.05
C GLU A 94 11.62 9.24 -8.25
N PHE A 95 10.77 8.64 -7.42
CA PHE A 95 11.14 7.52 -6.54
C PHE A 95 10.76 6.14 -7.10
N GLY A 96 10.23 6.06 -8.33
CA GLY A 96 9.87 4.79 -8.97
C GLY A 96 8.74 4.01 -8.28
N LEU A 97 7.82 4.70 -7.59
CA LEU A 97 6.84 4.09 -6.69
C LEU A 97 5.58 3.55 -7.39
N GLY A 98 5.49 3.64 -8.72
CA GLY A 98 4.28 3.32 -9.51
C GLY A 98 4.20 1.90 -10.08
N ALA A 99 5.25 1.08 -9.96
CA ALA A 99 5.41 -0.11 -10.80
C ALA A 99 4.83 -1.43 -10.26
N GLU A 100 4.26 -1.49 -9.06
CA GLU A 100 3.88 -2.78 -8.45
C GLU A 100 2.37 -3.13 -8.48
N HIS A 101 1.48 -2.22 -8.93
CA HIS A 101 0.03 -2.51 -8.91
C HIS A 101 -0.49 -3.21 -10.18
N ASP A 102 0.13 -2.96 -11.34
CA ASP A 102 -0.36 -3.46 -12.64
C ASP A 102 0.35 -4.72 -13.16
N ALA A 103 1.51 -5.06 -12.62
CA ALA A 103 2.27 -6.23 -13.06
C ALA A 103 2.30 -7.30 -11.97
N ARG A 104 1.27 -8.16 -11.93
CA ARG A 104 1.31 -9.63 -11.66
C ARG A 104 -0.01 -10.24 -11.16
#